data_AF-A0A821MR38-F1
#
_entry.id   AF-A0A821MR38-F1
#
_cell.length_a   1.000
_cell.length_b   1.000
_cell.length_c   1.000
_cell.angle_alpha   90.00
_cell.angle_beta   90.00
_cell.angle_gamma   90.00
#
_symmetry.space_group_name_H-M   'P 1'
#
loop_
_entity.id
_entity.type
_entity.pdbx_description
1 polymer ?
#
loop_
_entity_poly.entity_id
_entity_poly.type
_entity_poly.pdbx_seq_one_letter_code
_entity_poly.pdbx_strand_id
1 'polypeptide(L)'
;MSRFLDIDLNDKRISLNYGYRRQSLLSLEHALEPIVPRIDHLRQYIKEALEKCHFPSEHNLTHDESASIYLYTMEWGAHSLYRLLNKDLRSENPSALSPWGNYLKLFEIALTKLPREKKRLWCGTKDGVNKNFIKGSEIIWRSVSSCSTTRNVIKKLLGNDTNAIFFMIEAVNGRNLSGYTKYPDKNEVLLGPGTRLSVESNDLKFNDGLKVVHLVEITDNNNETLPAVTDTISITSKPEILIAMKHDKRSIQEFVAYCRDSHGNEFPKRDIEQFQQEYHEHSPIWWYTAPHFLYSVLERSLKTLDFEAIIKLGFFIRDLHEQLEKLHSKQFKKGKGKLLTVYRGQGLPQSDLQKLKSHVGSLFSFNHFLSASPDRLISIAYARQAAENQESIGVLFVITVDLSISSTPFANIRDLQYHSGQELVLFKNESLSQIQEITVQFMIAITAPPKLNPTSSETVEDKYYVSK
;
A
#
# COMPACT_ATOMS: atom_id res chain seq x y z
N MET A 1 -8.43 0.84 23.80
CA MET A 1 -8.69 -0.04 22.66
C MET A 1 -7.52 -0.99 22.51
N SER A 2 -7.69 -2.17 23.09
CA SER A 2 -6.67 -3.21 23.17
C SER A 2 -6.86 -4.29 22.11
N ARG A 3 -8.05 -4.42 21.49
CA ARG A 3 -8.32 -5.42 20.45
C ARG A 3 -7.35 -5.40 19.28
N PHE A 4 -7.00 -4.21 18.81
CA PHE A 4 -6.06 -4.03 17.69
C PHE A 4 -4.64 -4.52 17.98
N LEU A 5 -4.34 -4.73 19.26
CA LEU A 5 -3.05 -5.19 19.76
C LEU A 5 -3.06 -6.65 20.23
N ASP A 6 -4.22 -7.32 20.18
CA ASP A 6 -4.42 -8.69 20.69
C ASP A 6 -4.02 -9.74 19.65
N ILE A 7 -2.71 -9.84 19.41
CA ILE A 7 -2.11 -10.77 18.45
C ILE A 7 -1.06 -11.61 19.16
N ASP A 8 -1.18 -12.94 19.03
CA ASP A 8 -0.15 -13.90 19.44
C ASP A 8 0.48 -14.53 18.20
N LEU A 9 1.78 -14.74 18.27
CA LEU A 9 2.65 -15.15 17.18
C LEU A 9 3.30 -16.50 17.48
N ASN A 10 2.73 -17.30 18.39
CA ASN A 10 3.19 -18.66 18.64
C ASN A 10 2.98 -19.52 17.38
N ASP A 11 4.10 -19.91 16.78
CA ASP A 11 4.21 -20.56 15.47
C ASP A 11 4.27 -22.08 15.62
N LYS A 12 3.10 -22.69 15.88
CA LYS A 12 2.98 -24.15 15.88
C LYS A 12 1.83 -24.55 14.97
N ARG A 13 2.17 -25.20 13.86
CA ARG A 13 1.30 -25.67 12.77
C ARG A 13 0.27 -26.70 13.25
N ILE A 14 -0.73 -26.25 13.98
CA ILE A 14 -1.91 -27.05 14.36
C ILE A 14 -3.09 -26.46 13.59
N SER A 15 -3.74 -27.27 12.76
CA SER A 15 -4.93 -26.86 12.00
C SER A 15 -6.07 -26.47 12.93
N LEU A 16 -6.76 -25.37 12.62
CA LEU A 16 -7.96 -24.97 13.37
C LEU A 16 -9.07 -26.02 13.17
N ASN A 17 -9.66 -26.51 14.26
CA ASN A 17 -10.78 -27.45 14.16
C ASN A 17 -12.09 -26.68 13.90
N TYR A 18 -12.58 -26.74 12.66
CA TYR A 18 -13.84 -26.14 12.24
C TYR A 18 -15.09 -26.98 12.58
N GLY A 19 -15.01 -27.91 13.54
CA GLY A 19 -16.12 -28.79 13.93
C GLY A 19 -17.38 -28.03 14.37
N TYR A 20 -17.23 -26.79 14.83
CA TYR A 20 -18.33 -25.89 15.16
C TYR A 20 -19.24 -25.56 13.96
N ARG A 21 -18.77 -25.70 12.72
CA ARG A 21 -19.59 -25.46 11.52
C ARG A 21 -20.78 -26.42 11.39
N ARG A 22 -20.73 -27.57 12.09
CA ARG A 22 -21.80 -28.59 12.15
C ARG A 22 -22.81 -28.34 13.28
N GLN A 23 -22.58 -27.34 14.13
CA GLN A 23 -23.48 -26.97 15.21
C GLN A 23 -24.76 -26.32 14.66
N SER A 24 -25.85 -26.41 15.43
CA SER A 24 -27.10 -25.70 15.14
C SER A 24 -26.89 -24.20 15.27
N LEU A 25 -27.51 -23.43 14.37
CA LEU A 25 -27.58 -21.98 14.52
C LEU A 25 -28.57 -21.64 15.65
N LEU A 26 -28.11 -20.91 16.67
CA LEU A 26 -28.88 -20.50 17.85
C LEU A 26 -28.89 -18.98 17.98
N SER A 27 -29.82 -18.44 18.79
CA SER A 27 -29.79 -17.03 19.19
C SER A 27 -28.55 -16.70 20.00
N LEU A 28 -28.18 -15.42 20.11
CA LEU A 28 -26.96 -14.98 20.78
C LEU A 28 -26.91 -15.45 22.25
N GLU A 29 -28.02 -15.37 22.97
CA GLU A 29 -28.14 -15.82 24.35
C GLU A 29 -27.86 -17.31 24.50
N HIS A 30 -28.55 -18.16 23.72
CA HIS A 30 -28.37 -19.61 23.77
C HIS A 30 -26.98 -20.04 23.26
N ALA A 31 -26.43 -19.33 22.28
CA ALA A 31 -25.11 -19.60 21.73
C ALA A 31 -23.99 -19.34 22.74
N LEU A 32 -24.19 -18.40 23.68
CA LEU A 32 -23.22 -18.04 24.71
C LEU A 32 -23.51 -18.66 26.09
N GLU A 33 -24.61 -19.40 26.27
CA GLU A 33 -24.97 -20.03 27.54
C GLU A 33 -23.82 -20.83 28.18
N PRO A 34 -23.03 -21.65 27.43
CA PRO A 34 -21.87 -22.35 27.99
C PRO A 34 -20.71 -21.43 28.43
N ILE A 35 -20.68 -20.19 27.94
CA ILE A 35 -19.63 -19.20 28.20
C ILE A 35 -20.01 -18.28 29.37
N VAL A 36 -21.29 -18.09 29.66
CA VAL A 36 -21.78 -17.21 30.74
C VAL A 36 -21.06 -17.42 32.08
N PRO A 37 -20.81 -18.65 32.56
CA PRO A 37 -20.12 -18.85 33.84
C PRO A 37 -18.64 -18.44 33.83
N ARG A 38 -18.05 -18.23 32.65
CA ARG A 38 -16.62 -17.95 32.45
C ARG A 38 -16.31 -16.45 32.32
N ILE A 39 -17.33 -15.62 32.11
CA ILE A 39 -17.20 -14.18 31.86
C ILE A 39 -18.16 -13.41 32.75
N ASP A 40 -17.58 -12.62 33.65
CA ASP A 40 -18.34 -11.74 34.54
C ASP A 40 -19.22 -10.79 33.73
N HIS A 41 -20.47 -10.65 34.19
CA HIS A 41 -21.47 -9.75 33.60
C HIS A 41 -21.83 -10.04 32.13
N LEU A 42 -21.48 -11.21 31.57
CA LEU A 42 -21.73 -11.50 30.15
C LEU A 42 -23.20 -11.31 29.75
N ARG A 43 -24.15 -11.74 30.59
CA ARG A 43 -25.59 -11.56 30.32
C ARG A 43 -25.99 -10.10 30.16
N GLN A 44 -25.39 -9.19 30.94
CA GLN A 44 -25.66 -7.75 30.84
C GLN A 44 -25.12 -7.19 29.53
N TYR A 45 -23.94 -7.63 29.10
CA TYR A 45 -23.36 -7.21 27.82
C TYR A 45 -24.05 -7.83 26.60
N ILE A 46 -24.57 -9.04 26.70
CA ILE A 46 -25.45 -9.63 25.66
C ILE A 46 -26.69 -8.74 25.48
N LYS A 47 -27.34 -8.35 26.59
CA LYS A 47 -28.48 -7.44 26.55
C LYS A 47 -28.12 -6.08 25.94
N GLU A 48 -26.99 -5.48 26.36
CA GLU A 48 -26.52 -4.21 25.78
C GLU A 48 -26.25 -4.36 24.27
N ALA A 49 -25.66 -5.47 23.83
CA ALA A 49 -25.38 -5.70 22.42
C ALA A 49 -26.67 -5.85 21.61
N LEU A 50 -27.67 -6.57 22.13
CA LEU A 50 -28.98 -6.67 21.51
C LEU A 50 -29.66 -5.29 21.41
N GLU A 51 -29.57 -4.47 22.45
CA GLU A 51 -30.19 -3.13 22.46
C GLU A 51 -29.50 -2.12 21.53
N LYS A 52 -28.17 -2.21 21.36
CA LYS A 52 -27.36 -1.17 20.69
C LYS A 52 -26.79 -1.58 19.34
N CYS A 53 -26.93 -2.84 18.94
CA CYS A 53 -26.45 -3.27 17.64
C CYS A 53 -27.17 -2.53 16.51
N HIS A 54 -26.52 -2.50 15.36
CA HIS A 54 -27.10 -1.91 14.17
C HIS A 54 -28.15 -2.85 13.58
N PHE A 55 -29.42 -2.50 13.78
CA PHE A 55 -30.56 -3.23 13.26
C PHE A 55 -31.73 -2.26 13.00
N PRO A 56 -32.46 -2.37 11.86
CA PRO A 56 -32.30 -3.35 10.79
C PRO A 56 -31.00 -3.17 9.99
N SER A 57 -30.44 -4.28 9.52
CA SER A 57 -29.17 -4.31 8.76
C SER A 57 -29.42 -4.24 7.25
N GLU A 58 -28.72 -3.33 6.58
CA GLU A 58 -28.65 -3.24 5.11
C GLU A 58 -27.92 -4.43 4.46
N HIS A 59 -27.26 -5.27 5.26
CA HIS A 59 -26.53 -6.47 4.83
C HIS A 59 -27.30 -7.76 5.17
N ASN A 60 -28.57 -7.67 5.53
CA ASN A 60 -29.44 -8.81 5.86
C ASN A 60 -28.95 -9.62 7.07
N LEU A 61 -28.30 -8.97 8.03
CA LEU A 61 -28.04 -9.57 9.33
C LEU A 61 -29.34 -9.63 10.14
N THR A 62 -29.57 -10.78 10.77
CA THR A 62 -30.56 -10.91 11.84
C THR A 62 -30.12 -10.09 13.05
N HIS A 63 -31.05 -9.84 13.97
CA HIS A 63 -30.78 -9.11 15.20
C HIS A 63 -29.66 -9.78 16.03
N ASP A 64 -29.71 -11.12 16.18
CA ASP A 64 -28.68 -11.90 16.89
C ASP A 64 -27.32 -11.86 16.20
N GLU A 65 -27.29 -11.91 14.87
CA GLU A 65 -26.04 -11.82 14.10
C GLU A 65 -25.38 -10.45 14.28
N SER A 66 -26.15 -9.35 14.16
CA SER A 66 -25.62 -8.00 14.38
C SER A 66 -25.13 -7.81 15.81
N ALA A 67 -25.92 -8.25 16.80
CA ALA A 67 -25.54 -8.22 18.20
C ALA A 67 -24.28 -9.06 18.50
N SER A 68 -24.08 -10.19 17.81
CA SER A 68 -22.87 -11.01 17.99
C SER A 68 -21.59 -10.27 17.60
N ILE A 69 -21.64 -9.45 16.54
CA ILE A 69 -20.53 -8.60 16.09
C ILE A 69 -20.33 -7.44 17.06
N TYR A 70 -21.42 -6.75 17.42
CA TYR A 70 -21.34 -5.64 18.36
C TYR A 70 -20.72 -6.10 19.70
N LEU A 71 -21.17 -7.24 20.24
CA LEU A 71 -20.64 -7.84 21.47
C LEU A 71 -19.15 -8.20 21.35
N TYR A 72 -18.71 -8.75 20.21
CA TYR A 72 -17.28 -9.00 19.97
C TYR A 72 -16.45 -7.71 20.07
N THR A 73 -17.00 -6.61 19.56
CA THR A 73 -16.35 -5.29 19.58
C THR A 73 -16.50 -4.53 20.90
N MET A 74 -17.05 -5.13 21.95
CA MET A 74 -17.13 -4.47 23.26
C MET A 74 -15.85 -4.73 24.07
N GLU A 75 -15.27 -3.69 24.68
CA GLU A 75 -14.17 -3.81 25.64
C GLU A 75 -14.65 -3.42 27.05
N TRP A 76 -14.56 -4.35 28.01
CA TRP A 76 -14.88 -4.13 29.42
C TRP A 76 -13.84 -4.70 30.38
N GLY A 77 -12.58 -4.80 29.93
CA GLY A 77 -11.45 -5.25 30.74
C GLY A 77 -10.96 -6.64 30.38
N ALA A 78 -10.26 -7.29 31.32
CA ALA A 78 -9.55 -8.56 31.08
C ALA A 78 -10.49 -9.72 30.68
N HIS A 79 -11.75 -9.65 31.09
CA HIS A 79 -12.77 -10.68 30.85
C HIS A 79 -13.67 -10.36 29.64
N SER A 80 -13.30 -9.40 28.79
CA SER A 80 -14.08 -9.11 27.57
C SER A 80 -14.20 -10.35 26.69
N LEU A 81 -15.36 -10.54 26.04
CA LEU A 81 -15.66 -11.72 25.21
C LEU A 81 -14.54 -12.03 24.22
N TYR A 82 -14.09 -11.02 23.46
CA TYR A 82 -13.04 -11.20 22.45
C TYR A 82 -11.73 -11.73 23.06
N ARG A 83 -11.36 -11.32 24.28
CA ARG A 83 -10.12 -11.75 24.93
C ARG A 83 -10.16 -13.22 25.27
N LEU A 84 -11.27 -13.67 25.87
CA LEU A 84 -11.42 -15.08 26.23
C LEU A 84 -11.52 -15.95 24.97
N LEU A 85 -12.27 -15.50 23.95
CA LEU A 85 -12.36 -16.20 22.68
C LEU A 85 -11.00 -16.32 22.01
N ASN A 86 -10.27 -15.21 21.86
CA ASN A 86 -8.94 -15.23 21.23
C ASN A 86 -7.94 -16.04 22.06
N LYS A 87 -8.03 -16.02 23.40
CA LYS A 87 -7.22 -16.89 24.26
C LYS A 87 -7.48 -18.37 23.96
N ASP A 88 -8.76 -18.77 23.83
CA ASP A 88 -9.13 -20.16 23.56
C ASP A 88 -8.82 -20.57 22.11
N LEU A 89 -8.96 -19.67 21.13
CA LEU A 89 -8.53 -19.88 19.73
C LEU A 89 -7.01 -20.11 19.60
N ARG A 90 -6.23 -19.49 20.48
CA ARG A 90 -4.77 -19.64 20.57
C ARG A 90 -4.34 -20.84 21.40
N SER A 91 -5.27 -21.47 22.12
CA SER A 91 -4.96 -22.58 23.02
C SER A 91 -4.51 -23.82 22.25
N GLU A 92 -3.49 -24.51 22.78
CA GLU A 92 -3.09 -25.83 22.30
C GLU A 92 -4.08 -26.92 22.72
N ASN A 93 -5.03 -26.63 23.62
CA ASN A 93 -6.05 -27.57 24.05
C ASN A 93 -7.20 -27.64 23.04
N PRO A 94 -7.40 -28.77 22.32
CA PRO A 94 -8.47 -28.90 21.33
C PRO A 94 -9.88 -28.73 21.92
N SER A 95 -10.04 -28.96 23.23
CA SER A 95 -11.32 -28.84 23.92
C SER A 95 -11.66 -27.40 24.33
N ALA A 96 -10.69 -26.47 24.28
CA ALA A 96 -10.91 -25.08 24.69
C ALA A 96 -11.97 -24.37 23.85
N LEU A 97 -12.11 -24.74 22.57
CA LEU A 97 -13.10 -24.19 21.64
C LEU A 97 -14.46 -24.88 21.71
N SER A 98 -14.59 -26.02 22.40
CA SER A 98 -15.86 -26.76 22.47
C SER A 98 -17.02 -25.90 23.00
N PRO A 99 -16.86 -25.08 24.06
CA PRO A 99 -17.94 -24.22 24.56
C PRO A 99 -18.34 -23.09 23.60
N TRP A 100 -17.46 -22.73 22.65
CA TRP A 100 -17.64 -21.60 21.74
C TRP A 100 -18.39 -21.96 20.46
N GLY A 101 -18.69 -23.24 20.22
CA GLY A 101 -19.12 -23.72 18.91
C GLY A 101 -20.34 -23.01 18.33
N ASN A 102 -21.40 -22.84 19.14
CA ASN A 102 -22.61 -22.14 18.71
C ASN A 102 -22.37 -20.65 18.45
N TYR A 103 -21.59 -19.98 19.32
CA TYR A 103 -21.24 -18.58 19.13
C TYR A 103 -20.39 -18.37 17.86
N LEU A 104 -19.35 -19.20 17.64
CA LEU A 104 -18.52 -19.13 16.45
C LEU A 104 -19.31 -19.39 15.18
N LYS A 105 -20.30 -20.30 15.21
CA LYS A 105 -21.22 -20.54 14.09
C LYS A 105 -22.05 -19.30 13.77
N LEU A 106 -22.68 -18.70 14.78
CA LEU A 106 -23.47 -17.47 14.64
C LEU A 106 -22.61 -16.30 14.12
N PHE A 107 -21.46 -16.11 14.74
CA PHE A 107 -20.52 -15.03 14.42
C PHE A 107 -19.91 -15.18 13.02
N GLU A 108 -19.49 -16.37 12.61
CA GLU A 108 -18.96 -16.61 11.26
C GLU A 108 -20.03 -16.33 10.18
N ILE A 109 -21.27 -16.77 10.41
CA ILE A 109 -22.38 -16.47 9.49
C ILE A 109 -22.61 -14.96 9.41
N ALA A 110 -22.66 -14.26 10.55
CA ALA A 110 -22.80 -12.81 10.58
C ALA A 110 -21.70 -12.11 9.76
N LEU A 111 -20.44 -12.51 9.96
CA LEU A 111 -19.29 -11.98 9.23
C LEU A 111 -19.33 -12.29 7.72
N THR A 112 -19.88 -13.42 7.29
CA THR A 112 -19.99 -13.74 5.85
C THR A 112 -20.95 -12.83 5.09
N LYS A 113 -21.89 -12.18 5.79
CA LYS A 113 -22.86 -11.24 5.22
C LYS A 113 -22.31 -9.82 5.07
N LEU A 114 -21.26 -9.47 5.81
CA LEU A 114 -20.64 -8.14 5.75
C LEU A 114 -19.78 -7.97 4.48
N PRO A 115 -19.62 -6.72 4.00
CA PRO A 115 -18.76 -6.43 2.86
C PRO A 115 -17.33 -6.94 3.07
N ARG A 116 -16.84 -7.69 2.07
CA ARG A 116 -15.45 -8.12 1.97
C ARG A 116 -14.58 -6.92 1.59
N GLU A 117 -13.51 -6.72 2.35
CA GLU A 117 -12.52 -5.65 2.13
C GLU A 117 -11.21 -6.24 1.64
N LYS A 118 -10.90 -5.98 0.37
CA LYS A 118 -9.64 -6.35 -0.27
C LYS A 118 -8.68 -5.16 -0.21
N LYS A 119 -8.06 -4.94 0.94
CA LYS A 119 -7.25 -3.75 1.25
C LYS A 119 -6.10 -4.08 2.20
N ARG A 120 -5.15 -3.14 2.30
CA ARG A 120 -4.11 -3.18 3.32
C ARG A 120 -4.71 -2.88 4.69
N LEU A 121 -4.52 -3.80 5.62
CA LEU A 121 -4.94 -3.73 7.00
C LEU A 121 -3.73 -3.58 7.92
N TRP A 122 -3.94 -2.89 9.03
CA TRP A 122 -2.92 -2.62 10.02
C TRP A 122 -3.37 -3.14 11.38
N CYS A 123 -2.49 -3.83 12.07
CA CYS A 123 -2.65 -4.26 13.46
C CYS A 123 -1.26 -4.44 14.09
N GLY A 124 -1.18 -4.78 15.37
CA GLY A 124 0.12 -4.94 16.02
C GLY A 124 0.09 -5.77 17.27
N THR A 125 1.24 -5.95 17.89
CA THR A 125 1.36 -6.49 19.25
C THR A 125 2.49 -5.78 19.97
N LYS A 126 2.43 -5.72 21.30
CA LYS A 126 3.54 -5.22 22.13
C LYS A 126 4.50 -6.34 22.56
N ASP A 127 4.10 -7.59 22.36
CA ASP A 127 4.84 -8.77 22.81
C ASP A 127 5.67 -9.38 21.67
N GLY A 128 6.49 -8.56 21.01
CA GLY A 128 7.29 -8.95 19.85
C GLY A 128 8.65 -9.57 20.15
N VAL A 129 9.07 -9.54 21.42
CA VAL A 129 10.41 -9.99 21.84
C VAL A 129 10.62 -11.45 21.44
N ASN A 130 11.68 -11.71 20.66
CA ASN A 130 12.10 -13.03 20.15
C ASN A 130 11.24 -13.66 19.04
N LYS A 131 10.34 -12.92 18.38
CA LYS A 131 9.65 -13.42 17.19
C LYS A 131 10.44 -13.07 15.94
N ASN A 132 10.81 -14.05 15.12
CA ASN A 132 11.48 -13.84 13.83
C ASN A 132 10.53 -14.24 12.71
N PHE A 133 10.42 -13.39 11.69
CA PHE A 133 9.62 -13.65 10.50
C PHE A 133 10.56 -13.95 9.35
N ILE A 134 10.46 -15.17 8.82
CA ILE A 134 11.30 -15.62 7.71
C ILE A 134 10.53 -15.36 6.42
N LYS A 135 11.09 -14.55 5.51
CA LYS A 135 10.49 -14.33 4.20
C LYS A 135 10.18 -15.67 3.49
N GLY A 136 9.00 -15.76 2.89
CA GLY A 136 8.50 -16.95 2.21
C GLY A 136 7.89 -18.01 3.14
N SER A 137 7.91 -17.81 4.46
CA SER A 137 7.20 -18.68 5.39
C SER A 137 5.70 -18.39 5.42
N GLU A 138 4.91 -19.43 5.68
CA GLU A 138 3.47 -19.34 5.90
C GLU A 138 3.14 -19.31 7.41
N ILE A 139 2.22 -18.43 7.77
CA ILE A 139 1.67 -18.26 9.13
C ILE A 139 0.16 -18.50 9.09
N ILE A 140 -0.35 -19.26 10.05
CA ILE A 140 -1.79 -19.41 10.28
C ILE A 140 -2.22 -18.42 11.36
N TRP A 141 -3.04 -17.44 10.99
CA TRP A 141 -3.57 -16.41 11.87
C TRP A 141 -4.69 -16.97 12.75
N ARG A 142 -4.40 -17.32 13.99
CA ARG A 142 -5.35 -18.08 14.85
C ARG A 142 -6.47 -17.25 15.45
N SER A 143 -6.21 -15.99 15.75
CA SER A 143 -7.18 -15.13 16.43
C SER A 143 -8.16 -14.49 15.44
N VAL A 144 -9.32 -14.06 15.96
CA VAL A 144 -10.09 -13.02 15.30
C VAL A 144 -9.39 -11.70 15.64
N SER A 145 -8.91 -10.96 14.64
CA SER A 145 -8.16 -9.72 14.90
C SER A 145 -8.87 -8.50 14.37
N SER A 146 -9.01 -7.50 15.23
CA SER A 146 -9.38 -6.15 14.83
C SER A 146 -8.19 -5.50 14.14
N CYS A 147 -8.37 -5.13 12.89
CA CYS A 147 -7.42 -4.37 12.12
C CYS A 147 -8.03 -3.04 11.71
N SER A 148 -7.20 -2.03 11.44
CA SER A 148 -7.64 -0.75 10.90
C SER A 148 -7.14 -0.59 9.47
N THR A 149 -7.94 0.01 8.61
CA THR A 149 -7.45 0.51 7.30
C THR A 149 -6.55 1.73 7.45
N THR A 150 -6.51 2.34 8.65
CA THR A 150 -5.75 3.55 8.95
C THR A 150 -4.50 3.23 9.79
N ARG A 151 -3.32 3.27 9.17
CA ARG A 151 -2.00 3.06 9.81
C ARG A 151 -1.84 3.82 11.14
N ASN A 152 -2.23 5.10 11.16
CA ASN A 152 -2.03 5.99 12.30
C ASN A 152 -2.85 5.59 13.54
N VAL A 153 -3.97 4.87 13.36
CA VAL A 153 -4.76 4.35 14.48
C VAL A 153 -3.90 3.37 15.28
N ILE A 154 -3.24 2.44 14.58
CA ILE A 154 -2.42 1.40 15.21
C ILE A 154 -1.09 1.96 15.71
N LYS A 155 -0.43 2.82 14.93
CA LYS A 155 0.84 3.43 15.36
C LYS A 155 0.68 4.19 16.68
N LYS A 156 -0.43 4.91 16.86
CA LYS A 156 -0.76 5.58 18.13
C LYS A 156 -0.97 4.59 19.29
N LEU A 157 -1.55 3.41 19.03
CA LEU A 157 -1.79 2.38 20.05
C LEU A 157 -0.50 1.67 20.47
N LEU A 158 0.41 1.41 19.52
CA LEU A 158 1.72 0.81 19.78
C LEU A 158 2.64 1.79 20.54
N GLY A 159 2.59 3.08 20.19
CA GLY A 159 3.47 4.09 20.78
C GLY A 159 4.92 3.88 20.36
N ASN A 160 5.86 4.21 21.24
CA ASN A 160 7.31 4.07 21.01
C ASN A 160 7.87 2.79 21.64
N ASP A 161 7.07 1.73 21.72
CA ASP A 161 7.48 0.46 22.29
C ASP A 161 8.40 -0.27 21.31
N THR A 162 9.69 -0.39 21.66
CA THR A 162 10.69 -1.06 20.82
C THR A 162 10.48 -2.56 20.71
N ASN A 163 9.63 -3.14 21.57
CA ASN A 163 9.24 -4.55 21.50
C ASN A 163 8.00 -4.75 20.63
N ALA A 164 7.36 -3.67 20.16
CA ALA A 164 6.17 -3.77 19.35
C ALA A 164 6.47 -4.29 17.94
N ILE A 165 5.55 -5.11 17.44
CA ILE A 165 5.48 -5.52 16.04
C ILE A 165 4.27 -4.86 15.41
N PHE A 166 4.49 -4.25 14.26
CA PHE A 166 3.49 -3.57 13.48
C PHE A 166 3.26 -4.31 12.17
N PHE A 167 2.09 -4.92 12.03
CA PHE A 167 1.73 -5.74 10.87
C PHE A 167 1.11 -4.87 9.78
N MET A 168 1.60 -5.10 8.56
CA MET A 168 0.98 -4.63 7.32
C MET A 168 0.48 -5.86 6.58
N ILE A 169 -0.85 -6.03 6.54
CA ILE A 169 -1.49 -7.24 6.01
C ILE A 169 -2.24 -6.88 4.72
N GLU A 170 -1.86 -7.46 3.60
CA GLU A 170 -2.67 -7.45 2.38
C GLU A 170 -3.76 -8.50 2.50
N ALA A 171 -4.89 -8.08 3.09
CA ALA A 171 -6.02 -8.94 3.31
C ALA A 171 -6.93 -8.96 2.08
N VAL A 172 -7.44 -10.14 1.77
CA VAL A 172 -8.47 -10.35 0.77
C VAL A 172 -9.80 -10.62 1.46
N ASN A 173 -9.82 -11.36 2.57
CA ASN A 173 -11.05 -11.74 3.27
C ASN A 173 -11.42 -10.87 4.48
N GLY A 174 -10.83 -9.68 4.62
CA GLY A 174 -11.22 -8.75 5.67
C GLY A 174 -12.72 -8.44 5.65
N ARG A 175 -13.35 -8.24 6.82
CA ARG A 175 -14.78 -7.90 6.95
C ARG A 175 -14.96 -6.50 7.52
N ASN A 176 -15.57 -5.60 6.76
CA ASN A 176 -15.81 -4.22 7.18
C ASN A 176 -16.86 -4.18 8.30
N LEU A 177 -16.50 -3.61 9.45
CA LEU A 177 -17.42 -3.47 10.58
C LEU A 177 -18.08 -2.09 10.69
N SER A 178 -17.97 -1.24 9.68
CA SER A 178 -18.62 0.08 9.66
C SER A 178 -20.12 -0.06 9.96
N GLY A 179 -20.59 0.59 11.02
CA GLY A 179 -21.97 0.48 11.51
C GLY A 179 -22.20 -0.64 12.52
N TYR A 180 -21.43 -1.74 12.50
CA TYR A 180 -21.65 -2.92 13.35
C TYR A 180 -20.75 -2.98 14.60
N THR A 181 -19.72 -2.12 14.65
CA THR A 181 -18.82 -2.00 15.82
C THR A 181 -19.32 -1.00 16.85
N LYS A 182 -19.03 -1.24 18.14
CA LYS A 182 -19.19 -0.24 19.22
C LYS A 182 -18.31 1.01 19.02
N TYR A 183 -17.29 0.95 18.15
CA TYR A 183 -16.32 2.02 17.95
C TYR A 183 -16.27 2.48 16.48
N PRO A 184 -17.25 3.28 16.00
CA PRO A 184 -17.38 3.62 14.57
C PRO A 184 -16.20 4.40 13.99
N ASP A 185 -15.51 5.23 14.78
CA ASP A 185 -14.42 6.13 14.32
C ASP A 185 -13.07 5.45 14.03
N LYS A 186 -13.04 4.13 13.80
CA LYS A 186 -11.81 3.34 13.74
C LYS A 186 -11.56 2.62 12.42
N ASN A 187 -12.52 2.70 11.49
CA ASN A 187 -12.48 1.98 10.21
C ASN A 187 -12.05 0.51 10.44
N GLU A 188 -12.74 -0.12 11.39
CA GLU A 188 -12.40 -1.46 11.88
C GLU A 188 -12.77 -2.52 10.84
N VAL A 189 -11.80 -3.39 10.55
CA VAL A 189 -11.95 -4.55 9.69
C VAL A 189 -11.51 -5.77 10.47
N LEU A 190 -12.33 -6.82 10.49
CA LEU A 190 -11.94 -8.08 11.13
C LEU A 190 -11.21 -9.00 10.16
N LEU A 191 -10.08 -9.54 10.63
CA LEU A 191 -9.41 -10.68 10.03
C LEU A 191 -9.83 -11.94 10.79
N GLY A 192 -10.32 -12.94 10.06
CA GLY A 192 -10.86 -14.16 10.64
C GLY A 192 -9.78 -15.14 11.13
N PRO A 193 -10.16 -16.09 12.01
CA PRO A 193 -9.25 -17.12 12.48
C PRO A 193 -9.03 -18.18 11.38
N GLY A 194 -7.82 -18.72 11.34
CA GLY A 194 -7.36 -19.64 10.30
C GLY A 194 -6.97 -18.96 8.98
N THR A 195 -6.91 -17.63 8.91
CA THR A 195 -6.37 -16.92 7.74
C THR A 195 -4.92 -17.33 7.52
N ARG A 196 -4.59 -17.78 6.30
CA ARG A 196 -3.22 -18.17 5.93
C ARG A 196 -2.51 -16.94 5.37
N LEU A 197 -1.31 -16.64 5.86
CA LEU A 197 -0.55 -15.45 5.49
C LEU A 197 0.87 -15.84 5.08
N SER A 198 1.34 -15.34 3.95
CA SER A 198 2.74 -15.41 3.51
C SER A 198 3.52 -14.23 4.07
N VAL A 199 4.74 -14.46 4.57
CA VAL A 199 5.67 -13.41 4.98
C VAL A 199 6.44 -12.90 3.77
N GLU A 200 6.22 -11.65 3.36
CA GLU A 200 6.83 -11.10 2.13
C GLU A 200 8.12 -10.32 2.35
N SER A 201 8.37 -9.85 3.58
CA SER A 201 9.59 -9.14 3.94
C SER A 201 10.25 -9.75 5.17
N ASN A 202 11.58 -9.77 5.19
CA ASN A 202 12.31 -9.92 6.44
C ASN A 202 12.05 -8.68 7.32
N ASP A 203 12.25 -8.81 8.63
CA ASP A 203 11.98 -7.76 9.63
C ASP A 203 12.47 -6.36 9.17
N LEU A 204 11.55 -5.47 8.83
CA LEU A 204 11.88 -4.08 8.51
C LEU A 204 11.91 -3.29 9.82
N LYS A 205 13.09 -2.78 10.20
CA LYS A 205 13.22 -1.87 11.35
C LYS A 205 13.13 -0.43 10.87
N PHE A 206 12.17 0.34 11.37
CA PHE A 206 12.12 1.78 11.15
C PHE A 206 13.06 2.51 12.13
N ASN A 207 13.40 3.78 11.83
CA ASN A 207 14.28 4.62 12.66
C ASN A 207 13.77 4.83 14.11
N ASP A 208 12.49 4.55 14.39
CA ASP A 208 11.88 4.59 15.72
C ASP A 208 12.00 3.25 16.49
N GLY A 209 12.70 2.25 15.94
CA GLY A 209 12.85 0.92 16.52
C GLY A 209 11.62 0.01 16.32
N LEU A 210 10.56 0.50 15.67
CA LEU A 210 9.36 -0.27 15.42
C LEU A 210 9.61 -1.34 14.37
N LYS A 211 9.38 -2.60 14.73
CA LYS A 211 9.51 -3.74 13.84
C LYS A 211 8.25 -3.86 12.96
N VAL A 212 8.41 -3.84 11.65
CA VAL A 212 7.32 -4.00 10.69
C VAL A 212 7.43 -5.32 9.94
N VAL A 213 6.30 -6.00 9.83
CA VAL A 213 6.17 -7.29 9.15
C VAL A 213 5.11 -7.16 8.07
N HIS A 214 5.51 -7.44 6.82
CA HIS A 214 4.61 -7.49 5.67
C HIS A 214 4.08 -8.91 5.49
N LEU A 215 2.75 -9.02 5.52
CA LEU A 215 2.01 -10.26 5.35
C LEU A 215 1.06 -10.15 4.17
N VAL A 216 0.94 -11.20 3.37
CA VAL A 216 -0.03 -11.30 2.27
C VAL A 216 -0.93 -12.49 2.52
N GLU A 217 -2.25 -12.30 2.44
CA GLU A 217 -3.20 -13.39 2.59
C GLU A 217 -3.11 -14.40 1.43
N ILE A 218 -2.89 -15.66 1.77
CA ILE A 218 -2.88 -16.79 0.83
C ILE A 218 -4.33 -17.18 0.55
N THR A 219 -4.71 -17.21 -0.73
CA THR A 219 -6.04 -17.62 -1.17
C THR A 219 -5.94 -18.83 -2.09
N ASP A 220 -6.89 -19.76 -2.01
CA ASP A 220 -6.87 -21.03 -2.78
C ASP A 220 -7.12 -20.82 -4.29
N ASN A 221 -7.60 -19.64 -4.68
CA ASN A 221 -7.68 -19.21 -6.06
C ASN A 221 -6.40 -18.43 -6.41
N ASN A 222 -5.51 -19.00 -7.21
CA ASN A 222 -4.30 -18.33 -7.74
C ASN A 222 -4.58 -17.01 -8.51
N ASN A 223 -5.86 -16.64 -8.68
CA ASN A 223 -6.34 -15.42 -9.33
C ASN A 223 -7.02 -14.42 -8.36
N GLU A 224 -7.15 -14.73 -7.06
CA GLU A 224 -7.79 -13.86 -6.04
C GLU A 224 -6.81 -13.05 -5.19
N THR A 225 -5.51 -13.09 -5.49
CA THR A 225 -4.61 -12.03 -5.04
C THR A 225 -5.17 -10.67 -5.47
N LEU A 226 -4.93 -9.59 -4.72
CA LEU A 226 -5.00 -8.23 -5.30
C LEU A 226 -4.39 -8.32 -6.70
N PRO A 227 -5.06 -7.79 -7.76
CA PRO A 227 -4.56 -7.90 -9.12
C PRO A 227 -3.07 -7.63 -9.03
N ALA A 228 -2.27 -8.63 -9.45
CA ALA A 228 -0.84 -8.60 -9.24
C ALA A 228 -0.39 -7.22 -9.68
N VAL A 229 0.04 -6.40 -8.73
CA VAL A 229 0.72 -5.16 -9.04
C VAL A 229 1.98 -5.67 -9.72
N THR A 230 1.95 -5.63 -11.05
CA THR A 230 3.00 -6.05 -11.97
C THR A 230 4.35 -5.87 -11.32
N ASP A 231 5.03 -6.97 -11.00
CA ASP A 231 6.41 -7.08 -10.50
C ASP A 231 7.09 -5.75 -10.15
N THR A 232 6.61 -5.14 -9.09
CA THR A 232 7.32 -4.20 -8.23
C THR A 232 6.45 -4.13 -6.99
N ILE A 233 6.99 -4.52 -5.84
CA ILE A 233 6.33 -4.39 -4.54
C ILE A 233 5.98 -2.89 -4.38
N SER A 234 4.80 -2.42 -4.77
CA SER A 234 4.39 -1.02 -4.52
C SER A 234 4.03 -0.83 -3.04
N ILE A 235 5.02 -0.98 -2.17
CA ILE A 235 5.14 -0.13 -0.98
C ILE A 235 5.83 1.15 -1.46
N THR A 236 5.22 1.84 -2.43
CA THR A 236 5.50 3.26 -2.63
C THR A 236 5.11 3.89 -1.31
N SER A 237 6.11 4.37 -0.58
CA SER A 237 5.94 5.23 0.59
C SER A 237 4.81 6.19 0.31
N LYS A 238 3.66 6.03 0.98
CA LYS A 238 2.57 7.00 0.88
C LYS A 238 3.22 8.37 1.07
N PRO A 239 3.17 9.28 0.08
CA PRO A 239 3.80 10.58 0.23
C PRO A 239 3.28 11.31 1.47
N GLU A 240 2.02 11.07 1.85
CA GLU A 240 1.40 11.52 3.11
C GLU A 240 2.22 11.20 4.37
N ILE A 241 2.93 10.06 4.40
CA ILE A 241 3.76 9.62 5.53
C ILE A 241 5.08 10.36 5.54
N LEU A 242 5.72 10.55 4.39
CA LEU A 242 6.95 11.35 4.24
C LEU A 242 6.67 12.85 4.46
N ILE A 243 5.52 13.34 4.01
CA ILE A 243 5.05 14.73 4.17
C ILE A 243 4.70 15.02 5.64
N ALA A 244 4.13 14.06 6.37
CA ALA A 244 3.79 14.21 7.80
C ALA A 244 5.00 14.06 8.75
N MET A 245 6.14 13.56 8.26
CA MET A 245 7.38 13.55 9.03
C MET A 245 7.90 14.99 9.15
N LYS A 246 8.22 15.42 10.38
CA LYS A 246 8.90 16.70 10.58
C LYS A 246 10.32 16.57 10.01
N HIS A 247 10.57 17.25 8.90
CA HIS A 247 11.92 17.44 8.39
C HIS A 247 12.42 18.81 8.81
N ASP A 248 13.62 18.85 9.38
CA ASP A 248 14.34 20.07 9.78
C ASP A 248 15.70 20.12 9.06
N LYS A 249 16.54 21.10 9.39
CA LYS A 249 17.88 21.23 8.78
C LYS A 249 18.76 19.99 8.97
N ARG A 250 18.50 19.14 9.97
CA ARG A 250 19.25 17.90 10.20
C ARG A 250 18.93 16.85 9.15
N SER A 251 17.73 16.86 8.56
CA SER A 251 17.33 15.91 7.51
C SER A 251 18.25 15.98 6.29
N ILE A 252 18.66 17.18 5.86
CA ILE A 252 19.63 17.37 4.77
C ILE A 252 20.99 16.78 5.16
N GLN A 253 21.46 17.05 6.39
CA GLN A 253 22.74 16.53 6.88
C GLN A 253 22.75 15.00 6.96
N GLU A 254 21.66 14.41 7.43
CA GLU A 254 21.50 12.95 7.50
C GLU A 254 21.47 12.31 6.11
N PHE A 255 20.81 12.93 5.13
CA PHE A 255 20.82 12.45 3.74
C PHE A 255 22.20 12.57 3.11
N VAL A 256 22.92 13.67 3.37
CA VAL A 256 24.31 13.84 2.93
C VAL A 256 25.22 12.80 3.55
N ALA A 257 25.06 12.50 4.85
CA ALA A 257 25.81 11.43 5.51
C ALA A 257 25.50 10.06 4.89
N TYR A 258 24.22 9.75 4.65
CA TYR A 258 23.78 8.55 3.95
C TYR A 258 24.45 8.42 2.57
N CYS A 259 24.50 9.49 1.78
CA CYS A 259 25.13 9.46 0.46
C CYS A 259 26.65 9.26 0.54
N ARG A 260 27.30 9.71 1.60
CA ARG A 260 28.74 9.50 1.81
C ARG A 260 29.06 8.07 2.26
N ASP A 261 28.21 7.49 3.12
CA ASP A 261 28.43 6.17 3.72
C ASP A 261 27.97 5.03 2.80
N SER A 262 26.74 5.10 2.28
CA SER A 262 26.10 4.00 1.52
C SER A 262 26.53 3.95 0.04
N HIS A 263 27.00 5.07 -0.51
CA HIS A 263 27.34 5.20 -1.93
C HIS A 263 28.83 5.53 -2.16
N GLY A 264 29.71 5.06 -1.27
CA GLY A 264 31.15 5.37 -1.24
C GLY A 264 31.87 5.38 -2.61
N ASN A 265 31.94 6.57 -3.23
CA ASN A 265 32.50 6.93 -4.54
C ASN A 265 31.57 6.84 -5.77
N GLU A 266 30.29 6.50 -5.62
CA GLU A 266 29.32 6.48 -6.74
C GLU A 266 29.06 7.89 -7.29
N PHE A 267 29.03 8.90 -6.41
CA PHE A 267 28.77 10.28 -6.77
C PHE A 267 29.96 11.18 -6.45
N PRO A 268 30.25 12.20 -7.28
CA PRO A 268 31.33 13.15 -6.99
C PRO A 268 31.12 13.84 -5.65
N LYS A 269 32.15 13.85 -4.78
CA LYS A 269 32.09 14.52 -3.46
C LYS A 269 31.66 15.99 -3.58
N ARG A 270 32.12 16.66 -4.64
CA ARG A 270 31.77 18.05 -4.95
C ARG A 270 30.26 18.24 -5.12
N ASP A 271 29.57 17.31 -5.77
CA ASP A 271 28.13 17.43 -6.02
C ASP A 271 27.33 17.30 -4.71
N ILE A 272 27.78 16.40 -3.82
CA ILE A 272 27.18 16.23 -2.48
C ILE A 272 27.42 17.48 -1.62
N GLU A 273 28.63 18.04 -1.68
CA GLU A 273 28.98 19.29 -0.97
C GLU A 273 28.19 20.49 -1.49
N GLN A 274 28.05 20.61 -2.81
CA GLN A 274 27.23 21.64 -3.45
C GLN A 274 25.77 21.52 -3.00
N PHE A 275 25.19 20.32 -3.06
CA PHE A 275 23.83 20.08 -2.56
C PHE A 275 23.68 20.47 -1.09
N GLN A 276 24.64 20.12 -0.24
CA GLN A 276 24.60 20.43 1.18
C GLN A 276 24.57 21.96 1.46
N GLN A 277 25.30 22.73 0.66
CA GLN A 277 25.46 24.18 0.86
C GLN A 277 24.35 24.98 0.18
N GLU A 278 23.97 24.59 -1.04
CA GLU A 278 23.14 25.39 -1.93
C GLU A 278 21.68 24.88 -2.00
N TYR A 279 21.30 23.86 -1.22
CA TYR A 279 19.96 23.25 -1.33
C TYR A 279 18.82 24.29 -1.34
N HIS A 280 18.89 25.27 -0.43
CA HIS A 280 17.87 26.31 -0.28
C HIS A 280 18.03 27.51 -1.23
N GLU A 281 19.14 27.60 -1.97
CA GLU A 281 19.37 28.64 -2.97
C GLU A 281 18.63 28.34 -4.27
N HIS A 282 18.32 27.07 -4.50
CA HIS A 282 17.57 26.59 -5.66
C HIS A 282 16.25 25.93 -5.26
N SER A 283 15.35 25.80 -6.23
CA SER A 283 14.05 25.18 -5.99
C SER A 283 14.12 23.64 -6.07
N PRO A 284 13.23 22.89 -5.40
CA PRO A 284 13.21 21.42 -5.49
C PRO A 284 13.15 20.87 -6.93
N ILE A 285 12.37 21.51 -7.81
CA ILE A 285 12.31 21.17 -9.24
C ILE A 285 13.66 21.39 -9.95
N TRP A 286 14.40 22.43 -9.59
CA TRP A 286 15.73 22.68 -10.14
C TRP A 286 16.66 21.52 -9.76
N TRP A 287 16.67 21.13 -8.49
CA TRP A 287 17.45 19.99 -8.01
C TRP A 287 17.02 18.66 -8.63
N TYR A 288 15.72 18.48 -8.88
CA TYR A 288 15.18 17.29 -9.53
C TYR A 288 15.61 17.16 -11.01
N THR A 289 15.78 18.28 -11.71
CA THR A 289 16.12 18.30 -13.15
C THR A 289 17.59 18.54 -13.43
N ALA A 290 18.38 18.83 -12.40
CA ALA A 290 19.81 19.03 -12.53
C ALA A 290 20.53 17.69 -12.78
N PRO A 291 21.64 17.69 -13.55
CA PRO A 291 22.46 16.49 -13.81
C PRO A 291 23.33 16.14 -12.60
N HIS A 292 22.73 16.08 -11.41
CA HIS A 292 23.37 15.76 -10.13
C HIS A 292 22.92 14.38 -9.63
N PHE A 293 23.53 13.93 -8.54
CA PHE A 293 23.22 12.65 -7.91
C PHE A 293 21.78 12.53 -7.40
N LEU A 294 21.13 13.63 -7.04
CA LEU A 294 19.84 13.61 -6.32
C LEU A 294 18.73 12.92 -7.10
N TYR A 295 18.60 13.21 -8.39
CA TYR A 295 17.63 12.55 -9.27
C TYR A 295 17.89 11.04 -9.32
N SER A 296 19.14 10.63 -9.53
CA SER A 296 19.54 9.22 -9.63
C SER A 296 19.27 8.47 -8.33
N VAL A 297 19.62 9.05 -7.17
CA VAL A 297 19.32 8.44 -5.86
C VAL A 297 17.82 8.36 -5.66
N LEU A 298 17.05 9.42 -5.93
CA LEU A 298 15.60 9.41 -5.80
C LEU A 298 14.94 8.35 -6.69
N GLU A 299 15.27 8.35 -7.98
CA GLU A 299 14.65 7.45 -8.95
C GLU A 299 15.00 6.00 -8.66
N ARG A 300 16.27 5.70 -8.36
CA ARG A 300 16.70 4.37 -7.92
C ARG A 300 15.99 3.94 -6.66
N SER A 301 15.92 4.80 -5.65
CA SER A 301 15.32 4.46 -4.35
C SER A 301 13.83 4.15 -4.50
N LEU A 302 13.11 4.93 -5.31
CA LEU A 302 11.69 4.69 -5.58
C LEU A 302 11.46 3.44 -6.45
N LYS A 303 12.34 3.14 -7.41
CA LYS A 303 12.27 1.94 -8.26
C LYS A 303 12.59 0.66 -7.48
N THR A 304 13.60 0.70 -6.61
CA THR A 304 14.09 -0.46 -5.85
C THR A 304 13.48 -0.60 -4.46
N LEU A 305 12.69 0.41 -4.04
CA LEU A 305 12.06 0.48 -2.72
C LEU A 305 13.08 0.49 -1.58
N ASP A 306 14.18 1.19 -1.79
CA ASP A 306 15.18 1.45 -0.76
C ASP A 306 14.57 2.37 0.30
N PHE A 307 13.98 1.78 1.34
CA PHE A 307 13.27 2.53 2.37
C PHE A 307 14.19 3.45 3.17
N GLU A 308 15.45 3.06 3.38
CA GLU A 308 16.40 3.90 4.11
C GLU A 308 16.67 5.18 3.31
N ALA A 309 17.00 5.03 2.02
CA ALA A 309 17.17 6.17 1.13
C ALA A 309 15.90 7.01 0.98
N ILE A 310 14.73 6.39 0.81
CA ILE A 310 13.43 7.08 0.70
C ILE A 310 13.13 7.90 1.96
N ILE A 311 13.41 7.36 3.17
CA ILE A 311 13.21 8.08 4.42
C ILE A 311 14.16 9.28 4.50
N LYS A 312 15.44 9.10 4.14
CA LYS A 312 16.42 10.19 4.11
C LYS A 312 16.06 11.25 3.06
N LEU A 313 15.48 10.86 1.94
CA LEU A 313 14.96 11.75 0.89
C LEU A 313 13.59 12.36 1.21
N GLY A 314 12.97 12.01 2.35
CA GLY A 314 11.60 12.40 2.65
C GLY A 314 11.37 13.91 2.64
N PHE A 315 12.36 14.70 3.07
CA PHE A 315 12.30 16.16 3.02
C PHE A 315 12.21 16.66 1.57
N PHE A 316 13.02 16.12 0.68
CA PHE A 316 13.07 16.51 -0.71
C PHE A 316 11.78 16.11 -1.45
N ILE A 317 11.28 14.90 -1.22
CA ILE A 317 10.02 14.41 -1.79
C ILE A 317 8.86 15.32 -1.38
N ARG A 318 8.80 15.73 -0.11
CA ARG A 318 7.80 16.69 0.40
C ARG A 318 7.95 18.04 -0.30
N ASP A 319 9.15 18.62 -0.31
CA ASP A 319 9.37 19.96 -0.87
C ASP A 319 9.02 19.99 -2.37
N LEU A 320 9.34 18.92 -3.11
CA LEU A 320 8.96 18.74 -4.51
C LEU A 320 7.45 18.60 -4.69
N HIS A 321 6.76 17.83 -3.81
CA HIS A 321 5.31 17.70 -3.82
C HIS A 321 4.61 19.04 -3.59
N GLU A 322 5.02 19.78 -2.56
CA GLU A 322 4.46 21.09 -2.24
C GLU A 322 4.66 22.09 -3.38
N GLN A 323 5.84 22.07 -4.02
CA GLN A 323 6.11 22.94 -5.16
C GLN A 323 5.22 22.61 -6.36
N LEU A 324 5.04 21.32 -6.67
CA LEU A 324 4.15 20.87 -7.74
C LEU A 324 2.68 21.22 -7.47
N GLU A 325 2.20 21.06 -6.24
CA GLU A 325 0.83 21.47 -5.87
C GLU A 325 0.60 22.97 -6.01
N LYS A 326 1.56 23.78 -5.55
CA LYS A 326 1.53 25.24 -5.69
C LYS A 326 1.52 25.65 -7.16
N LEU A 327 2.33 25.02 -8.01
CA LEU A 327 2.37 25.31 -9.44
C LEU A 327 1.11 24.84 -10.16
N HIS A 328 0.65 23.62 -9.89
CA HIS A 328 -0.58 23.08 -10.46
C HIS A 328 -1.76 24.02 -10.19
N SER A 329 -1.92 24.48 -8.94
CA SER A 329 -2.99 25.40 -8.55
C SER A 329 -2.91 26.77 -9.26
N LYS A 330 -1.71 27.21 -9.65
CA LYS A 330 -1.49 28.46 -10.39
C LYS A 330 -1.74 28.30 -11.89
N GLN A 331 -1.26 27.21 -12.47
CA GLN A 331 -1.28 26.95 -13.91
C GLN A 331 -2.62 26.37 -14.38
N PHE A 332 -3.24 25.53 -13.54
CA PHE A 332 -4.46 24.78 -13.85
C PHE A 332 -5.55 25.14 -12.84
N LYS A 333 -6.35 26.16 -13.15
CA LYS A 333 -7.65 26.37 -12.49
C LYS A 333 -8.67 25.44 -13.12
N LYS A 334 -9.61 24.87 -12.35
CA LYS A 334 -10.67 23.95 -12.82
C LYS A 334 -11.27 24.42 -14.15
N GLY A 335 -10.74 23.89 -15.25
CA GLY A 335 -11.13 24.24 -16.60
C GLY A 335 -12.12 23.20 -17.08
N LYS A 336 -13.36 23.61 -17.36
CA LYS A 336 -14.37 22.67 -17.88
C LYS A 336 -13.91 22.14 -19.24
N GLY A 337 -13.69 20.83 -19.33
CA GLY A 337 -13.60 20.08 -20.59
C GLY A 337 -12.31 20.25 -21.41
N LYS A 338 -11.16 20.59 -20.81
CA LYS A 338 -9.87 20.59 -21.52
C LYS A 338 -9.15 19.26 -21.30
N LEU A 339 -8.73 18.63 -22.40
CA LEU A 339 -7.79 17.50 -22.39
C LEU A 339 -6.37 18.03 -22.58
N LEU A 340 -5.42 17.49 -21.83
CA LEU A 340 -3.99 17.71 -22.02
C LEU A 340 -3.36 16.40 -22.51
N THR A 341 -2.75 16.41 -23.70
CA THR A 341 -1.95 15.28 -24.19
C THR A 341 -0.47 15.58 -24.02
N VAL A 342 0.25 14.65 -23.41
CA VAL A 342 1.70 14.66 -23.27
C VAL A 342 2.27 13.31 -23.68
N TYR A 343 3.57 13.32 -23.98
CA TYR A 343 4.30 12.18 -24.51
C TYR A 343 5.47 11.85 -23.59
N ARG A 344 5.81 10.57 -23.50
CA ARG A 344 7.01 10.10 -22.80
C ARG A 344 7.66 8.97 -23.57
N GLY A 345 8.91 9.14 -23.95
CA GLY A 345 9.74 8.06 -24.49
C GLY A 345 10.58 7.41 -23.40
N GLN A 346 10.63 6.09 -23.39
CA GLN A 346 11.54 5.34 -22.51
C GLN A 346 11.86 3.95 -23.07
N GLY A 347 12.94 3.35 -22.60
CA GLY A 347 13.23 1.94 -22.84
C GLY A 347 12.45 1.03 -21.90
N LEU A 348 12.07 -0.15 -22.38
CA LEU A 348 11.49 -1.22 -21.58
C LEU A 348 12.07 -2.58 -21.96
N PRO A 349 12.29 -3.49 -20.99
CA PRO A 349 12.57 -4.89 -21.30
C PRO A 349 11.47 -5.50 -22.16
N GLN A 350 11.85 -6.43 -23.04
CA GLN A 350 10.89 -7.13 -23.90
C GLN A 350 9.79 -7.84 -23.08
N SER A 351 10.12 -8.39 -21.91
CA SER A 351 9.17 -9.02 -20.98
C SER A 351 8.10 -8.04 -20.49
N ASP A 352 8.50 -6.83 -20.14
CA ASP A 352 7.60 -5.82 -19.58
C ASP A 352 6.67 -5.29 -20.66
N LEU A 353 7.18 -5.12 -21.89
CA LEU A 353 6.33 -4.80 -23.03
C LEU A 353 5.26 -5.87 -23.29
N GLN A 354 5.58 -7.16 -23.15
CA GLN A 354 4.58 -8.22 -23.30
C GLN A 354 3.52 -8.18 -22.19
N LYS A 355 3.93 -7.88 -20.95
CA LYS A 355 2.99 -7.65 -19.84
C LYS A 355 2.05 -6.48 -20.17
N LEU A 356 2.58 -5.35 -20.64
CA LEU A 356 1.75 -4.19 -21.04
C LEU A 356 0.74 -4.55 -22.14
N LYS A 357 1.14 -5.36 -23.13
CA LYS A 357 0.24 -5.83 -24.20
C LYS A 357 -0.88 -6.73 -23.71
N SER A 358 -0.59 -7.60 -22.73
CA SER A 358 -1.61 -8.49 -22.15
C SER A 358 -2.63 -7.78 -21.25
N HIS A 359 -2.39 -6.50 -20.91
CA HIS A 359 -3.23 -5.70 -20.01
C HIS A 359 -3.75 -4.41 -20.68
N VAL A 360 -3.91 -4.42 -22.01
CA VAL A 360 -4.51 -3.27 -22.73
C VAL A 360 -5.92 -2.98 -22.18
N GLY A 361 -6.18 -1.72 -21.85
CA GLY A 361 -7.42 -1.28 -21.17
C GLY A 361 -7.37 -1.33 -19.65
N SER A 362 -6.27 -1.80 -19.05
CA SER A 362 -6.06 -1.76 -17.59
C SER A 362 -5.47 -0.41 -17.14
N LEU A 363 -5.71 -0.05 -15.87
CA LEU A 363 -5.10 1.12 -15.25
C LEU A 363 -3.61 0.88 -14.97
N PHE A 364 -2.78 1.87 -15.28
CA PHE A 364 -1.34 1.87 -15.02
C PHE A 364 -0.96 2.98 -14.04
N SER A 365 -0.02 2.66 -13.14
CA SER A 365 0.53 3.62 -12.17
C SER A 365 2.04 3.71 -12.29
N PHE A 366 2.59 4.91 -12.12
CA PHE A 366 4.02 5.13 -12.00
C PHE A 366 4.39 5.30 -10.52
N ASN A 367 5.31 4.49 -10.02
CA ASN A 367 5.82 4.59 -8.63
C ASN A 367 6.84 5.73 -8.44
N HIS A 368 7.09 6.53 -9.47
CA HIS A 368 8.04 7.64 -9.49
C HIS A 368 7.38 8.90 -10.07
N PHE A 369 8.03 10.05 -9.92
CA PHE A 369 7.60 11.28 -10.57
C PHE A 369 7.66 11.11 -12.09
N LEU A 370 6.53 11.30 -12.76
CA LEU A 370 6.45 11.09 -14.20
C LEU A 370 6.83 12.38 -14.91
N SER A 371 7.89 12.31 -15.71
CA SER A 371 8.31 13.38 -16.61
C SER A 371 7.81 13.11 -18.03
N ALA A 372 7.12 14.08 -18.62
CA ALA A 372 6.56 13.98 -19.97
C ALA A 372 6.66 15.33 -20.71
N SER A 373 6.70 15.30 -22.03
CA SER A 373 6.76 16.52 -22.86
C SER A 373 5.48 16.68 -23.66
N PRO A 374 4.95 17.91 -23.84
CA PRO A 374 3.91 18.16 -24.84
C PRO A 374 4.45 18.00 -26.27
N ASP A 375 5.77 18.03 -26.46
CA ASP A 375 6.41 17.78 -27.75
C ASP A 375 6.65 16.28 -27.97
N ARG A 376 5.92 15.73 -28.94
CA ARG A 376 6.00 14.34 -29.35
C ARG A 376 7.41 13.97 -29.87
N LEU A 377 8.08 14.86 -30.58
CA LEU A 377 9.37 14.58 -31.22
C LEU A 377 10.47 14.42 -30.18
N ILE A 378 10.46 15.24 -29.12
CA ILE A 378 11.38 15.11 -27.99
C ILE A 378 11.24 13.71 -27.37
N SER A 379 10.01 13.27 -27.14
CA SER A 379 9.74 11.95 -26.55
C SER A 379 10.14 10.80 -27.48
N ILE A 380 9.94 10.94 -28.79
CA ILE A 380 10.41 9.93 -29.76
C ILE A 380 11.94 9.82 -29.75
N ALA A 381 12.66 10.93 -29.61
CA ALA A 381 14.12 10.91 -29.53
C ALA A 381 14.59 10.08 -28.32
N TYR A 382 13.96 10.24 -27.15
CA TYR A 382 14.25 9.41 -25.97
C TYR A 382 13.94 7.92 -26.18
N ALA A 383 12.81 7.59 -26.81
CA ALA A 383 12.47 6.19 -27.12
C ALA A 383 13.49 5.57 -28.09
N ARG A 384 13.91 6.31 -29.13
CA ARG A 384 14.93 5.86 -30.09
C ARG A 384 16.28 5.63 -29.43
N GLN A 385 16.73 6.57 -28.61
CA GLN A 385 17.97 6.44 -27.86
C GLN A 385 17.94 5.20 -26.96
N ALA A 386 16.82 4.93 -26.29
CA ALA A 386 16.69 3.74 -25.47
C ALA A 386 16.75 2.45 -26.29
N ALA A 387 16.14 2.42 -27.48
CA ALA A 387 16.15 1.27 -28.39
C ALA A 387 17.56 0.90 -28.91
N GLU A 388 18.57 1.76 -28.74
CA GLU A 388 19.97 1.43 -29.06
C GLU A 388 20.54 0.32 -28.16
N ASN A 389 20.00 0.17 -26.95
CA ASN A 389 20.36 -0.92 -26.05
C ASN A 389 19.67 -2.22 -26.46
N GLN A 390 20.45 -3.27 -26.74
CA GLN A 390 19.97 -4.58 -27.20
C GLN A 390 19.01 -5.28 -26.23
N GLU A 391 19.04 -4.92 -24.94
CA GLU A 391 18.16 -5.52 -23.93
C GLU A 391 16.85 -4.74 -23.74
N SER A 392 16.65 -3.64 -24.47
CA SER A 392 15.49 -2.77 -24.31
C SER A 392 14.83 -2.38 -25.62
N ILE A 393 13.53 -2.16 -25.56
CA ILE A 393 12.72 -1.66 -26.67
C ILE A 393 12.34 -0.22 -26.36
N GLY A 394 12.51 0.66 -27.34
CA GLY A 394 12.02 2.02 -27.26
C GLY A 394 10.50 2.04 -27.28
N VAL A 395 9.88 2.62 -26.27
CA VAL A 395 8.41 2.75 -26.17
C VAL A 395 8.05 4.22 -26.02
N LEU A 396 7.12 4.67 -26.87
CA LEU A 396 6.47 5.97 -26.73
C LEU A 396 5.12 5.79 -26.04
N PHE A 397 4.97 6.39 -24.86
CA PHE A 397 3.70 6.55 -24.17
C PHE A 397 3.00 7.83 -24.64
N VAL A 398 1.73 7.70 -24.99
CA VAL A 398 0.81 8.84 -25.20
C VAL A 398 -0.11 8.90 -23.99
N ILE A 399 -0.01 9.99 -23.23
CA ILE A 399 -0.73 10.19 -21.97
C ILE A 399 -1.72 11.34 -22.17
N THR A 400 -3.00 11.03 -22.05
CA THR A 400 -4.07 12.04 -22.10
C THR A 400 -4.64 12.23 -20.70
N VAL A 401 -4.71 13.48 -20.25
CA VAL A 401 -5.17 13.88 -18.93
C VAL A 401 -6.42 14.73 -19.09
N ASP A 402 -7.53 14.30 -18.49
CA ASP A 402 -8.74 15.11 -18.44
C ASP A 402 -8.67 16.10 -17.26
N LEU A 403 -8.52 17.38 -17.59
CA LEU A 403 -8.37 18.46 -16.60
C LEU A 403 -9.66 18.73 -15.79
N SER A 404 -10.79 18.16 -16.18
CA SER A 404 -12.06 18.31 -15.48
C SER A 404 -12.24 17.33 -14.32
N ILE A 405 -11.57 16.16 -14.38
CA ILE A 405 -11.64 15.09 -13.38
C ILE A 405 -10.29 14.76 -12.74
N SER A 406 -9.16 15.22 -13.31
CA SER A 406 -7.83 14.90 -12.79
C SER A 406 -7.66 15.34 -11.33
N SER A 407 -7.47 14.36 -10.45
CA SER A 407 -7.12 14.57 -9.04
C SER A 407 -5.63 14.75 -8.81
N THR A 408 -4.78 14.31 -9.76
CA THR A 408 -3.33 14.33 -9.62
C THR A 408 -2.73 15.69 -9.96
N PRO A 409 -1.98 16.33 -9.04
CA PRO A 409 -1.25 17.55 -9.35
C PRO A 409 -0.11 17.31 -10.34
N PHE A 410 0.01 18.17 -11.34
CA PHE A 410 1.14 18.23 -12.27
C PHE A 410 1.44 19.68 -12.63
N ALA A 411 2.63 19.96 -13.15
CA ALA A 411 2.99 21.32 -13.53
C ALA A 411 3.89 21.33 -14.77
N ASN A 412 3.74 22.37 -15.59
CA ASN A 412 4.78 22.76 -16.52
C ASN A 412 5.93 23.37 -15.71
N ILE A 413 7.12 22.81 -15.85
CA ILE A 413 8.31 23.16 -15.05
C ILE A 413 9.38 23.92 -15.85
N ARG A 414 9.02 24.42 -17.05
CA ARG A 414 9.95 25.10 -17.97
C ARG A 414 10.80 26.20 -17.33
N ASP A 415 10.20 26.97 -16.43
CA ASP A 415 10.83 28.14 -15.81
C ASP A 415 11.64 27.83 -14.54
N LEU A 416 11.59 26.56 -14.08
CA LEU A 416 12.18 26.14 -12.81
C LEU A 416 13.18 25.00 -12.95
N GLN A 417 13.32 24.43 -14.15
CA GLN A 417 14.28 23.38 -14.46
C GLN A 417 15.73 23.91 -14.52
N TYR A 418 16.69 23.00 -14.33
CA TYR A 418 18.12 23.30 -14.44
C TYR A 418 18.53 23.75 -15.86
N HIS A 419 18.12 22.98 -16.88
CA HIS A 419 18.37 23.32 -18.28
C HIS A 419 17.20 24.12 -18.85
N SER A 420 17.35 25.42 -19.02
CA SER A 420 16.28 26.26 -19.57
C SER A 420 15.98 25.87 -21.03
N GLY A 421 14.68 25.79 -21.39
CA GLY A 421 14.24 25.82 -22.78
C GLY A 421 13.20 24.78 -23.19
N GLN A 422 13.16 23.60 -22.57
CA GLN A 422 12.20 22.54 -22.95
C GLN A 422 10.93 22.62 -22.10
N GLU A 423 9.76 22.54 -22.74
CA GLU A 423 8.51 22.36 -22.00
C GLU A 423 8.44 20.93 -21.48
N LEU A 424 8.41 20.83 -20.16
CA LEU A 424 8.37 19.58 -19.44
C LEU A 424 7.22 19.64 -18.45
N VAL A 425 6.36 18.64 -18.50
CA VAL A 425 5.26 18.43 -17.56
C VAL A 425 5.71 17.36 -16.58
N LEU A 426 5.80 17.76 -15.31
CA LEU A 426 6.14 16.87 -14.21
C LEU A 426 4.87 16.55 -13.42
N PHE A 427 4.52 15.27 -13.35
CA PHE A 427 3.42 14.78 -12.53
C PHE A 427 3.94 14.40 -11.16
N LYS A 428 3.16 14.77 -10.14
CA LYS A 428 3.39 14.36 -8.77
C LYS A 428 3.37 12.83 -8.68
N ASN A 429 4.24 12.27 -7.84
CA ASN A 429 4.20 10.86 -7.50
C ASN A 429 2.89 10.56 -6.75
N GLU A 430 2.07 9.65 -7.28
CA GLU A 430 0.82 9.23 -6.62
C GLU A 430 0.80 7.75 -6.27
N SER A 431 0.20 7.50 -5.10
CA SER A 431 -0.27 6.18 -4.68
C SER A 431 -1.38 5.73 -5.63
N LEU A 432 -1.40 4.43 -5.95
CA LEU A 432 -2.39 3.67 -6.75
C LEU A 432 -3.89 4.02 -6.53
N SER A 433 -4.23 4.77 -5.49
CA SER A 433 -5.59 5.09 -5.05
C SER A 433 -6.23 6.33 -5.68
N GLN A 434 -5.51 7.13 -6.48
CA GLN A 434 -6.03 8.39 -7.05
C GLN A 434 -5.90 8.54 -8.57
N ILE A 435 -5.47 7.49 -9.28
CA ILE A 435 -5.43 7.54 -10.75
C ILE A 435 -6.86 7.37 -11.28
N GLN A 436 -7.57 8.48 -11.43
CA GLN A 436 -8.73 8.56 -12.31
C GLN A 436 -8.19 8.64 -13.75
N GLU A 437 -8.23 7.51 -14.45
CA GLU A 437 -7.94 7.31 -15.87
C GLU A 437 -6.74 8.09 -16.46
N ILE A 438 -5.53 7.54 -16.29
CA ILE A 438 -4.51 7.72 -17.32
C ILE A 438 -4.80 6.69 -18.41
N THR A 439 -5.50 7.11 -19.45
CA THR A 439 -5.71 6.26 -20.63
C THR A 439 -4.45 6.32 -21.48
N VAL A 440 -3.62 5.27 -21.43
CA VAL A 440 -2.57 5.06 -22.42
C VAL A 440 -3.25 4.59 -23.69
N GLN A 441 -3.68 5.54 -24.52
CA GLN A 441 -4.44 5.23 -25.74
C GLN A 441 -3.57 4.53 -26.80
N PHE A 442 -2.24 4.77 -26.78
CA PHE A 442 -1.31 4.25 -27.77
C PHE A 442 0.07 3.95 -27.16
N MET A 443 0.61 2.77 -27.49
CA MET A 443 2.05 2.48 -27.40
C MET A 443 2.61 2.31 -28.82
N ILE A 444 3.72 2.99 -29.12
CA ILE A 444 4.53 2.72 -30.31
C ILE A 444 5.79 2.00 -29.84
N ALA A 445 5.97 0.75 -30.25
CA ALA A 445 7.23 0.06 -30.08
C ALA A 445 8.16 0.43 -31.23
N ILE A 446 9.29 1.06 -30.91
CA ILE A 446 10.35 1.43 -31.85
C ILE A 446 11.48 0.42 -31.65
N THR A 447 11.68 -0.45 -32.63
CA THR A 447 12.82 -1.38 -32.66
C THR A 447 13.97 -0.74 -33.44
N ALA A 448 15.20 -0.86 -32.92
CA ALA A 448 16.38 -0.49 -33.70
C ALA A 448 16.47 -1.37 -34.96
N PRO A 449 16.91 -0.84 -36.12
CA PRO A 449 17.19 -1.67 -37.27
C PRO A 449 18.33 -2.66 -36.93
N PRO A 450 18.27 -3.91 -37.40
CA PRO A 450 19.35 -4.86 -37.18
C PRO A 450 20.66 -4.32 -37.75
N LYS A 451 21.74 -4.36 -36.96
CA LYS A 451 23.08 -4.00 -37.47
C LYS A 451 23.52 -5.07 -38.47
N LEU A 452 23.33 -4.82 -39.77
CA LEU A 452 24.10 -5.45 -40.85
C LEU A 452 24.10 -4.60 -42.13
N ASN A 453 25.32 -4.35 -42.62
CA ASN A 453 25.77 -3.72 -43.87
C ASN A 453 25.19 -2.36 -44.29
N PRO A 454 26.05 -1.38 -44.68
CA PRO A 454 25.67 0.00 -44.98
C PRO A 454 24.95 0.20 -46.33
N THR A 455 24.21 -0.80 -46.85
CA THR A 455 23.59 -0.75 -48.19
C THR A 455 22.09 -1.06 -48.27
N SER A 456 21.38 -1.24 -47.15
CA SER A 456 19.91 -1.37 -47.17
C SER A 456 19.24 -0.24 -46.37
N SER A 457 18.56 0.66 -47.08
CA SER A 457 17.60 1.59 -46.50
C SER A 457 16.32 0.83 -46.13
N GLU A 458 16.25 0.28 -44.92
CA GLU A 458 15.00 -0.27 -44.40
C GLU A 458 14.50 0.55 -43.21
N THR A 459 13.23 0.90 -43.30
CA THR A 459 12.46 1.79 -42.42
C THR A 459 12.17 1.15 -41.07
N VAL A 460 12.24 1.97 -40.00
CA VAL A 460 11.76 1.64 -38.66
C VAL A 460 10.31 1.14 -38.74
N GLU A 461 10.02 -0.09 -38.30
CA GLU A 461 8.65 -0.59 -38.17
C GLU A 461 7.98 0.01 -36.93
N ASP A 462 7.11 1.00 -37.12
CA ASP A 462 6.22 1.48 -36.06
C ASP A 462 5.10 0.44 -35.81
N LYS A 463 5.14 -0.25 -34.66
CA LYS A 463 4.03 -1.14 -34.24
C LYS A 463 3.10 -0.40 -33.29
N TYR A 464 1.88 -0.13 -33.78
CA TYR A 464 0.82 0.53 -33.03
C TYR A 464 0.01 -0.46 -32.19
N TYR A 465 -0.18 -0.18 -30.91
CA TYR A 465 -1.11 -0.89 -30.04
C TYR A 465 -2.16 0.10 -29.55
N VAL A 466 -3.42 -0.15 -29.90
CA VAL A 466 -4.56 0.72 -29.60
C VAL A 466 -5.47 0.00 -28.60
N SER A 467 -5.91 0.66 -27.53
CA SER A 467 -7.03 0.14 -26.73
C SER A 467 -8.31 0.28 -27.54
N LYS A 468 -9.03 -0.82 -27.78
CA LYS A 468 -10.36 -0.75 -28.38
C LYS A 468 -11.34 -0.06 -27.46
#